data_AF-A0A9E2FH68-F1
#
_entry.id   AF-A0A9E2FH68-F1
#
_cell.length_a   1.000
_cell.length_b   1.000
_cell.length_c   1.000
_cell.angle_alpha   90.00
_cell.angle_beta   90.00
_cell.angle_gamma   90.00
#
_symmetry.space_group_name_H-M   'P 1'
#
loop_
_entity.id
_entity.type
_entity.pdbx_description
1 polymer ?
#
loop_
_entity_poly.entity_id
_entity_poly.type
_entity_poly.pdbx_seq_one_letter_code
_entity_poly.pdbx_strand_id
1 'polypeptide(L)'
;MAIYIILAIAALLTSMISAILGMAGGVLLLATMLCFLSHADSIPTHAAVQIASNGTRVLAFVHNVDRVAYGRFVLGALPGAGIGMLLLWLLGQPEESEPYLKTIVGAF
;
A
#
# COMPACT_ATOMS: atom_id res chain seq x y z
N MET A 1 0.85 9.96 -19.48
CA MET A 1 2.30 10.11 -19.25
C MET A 1 2.61 11.05 -18.08
N ALA A 2 2.04 12.26 -18.03
CA ALA A 2 2.29 13.21 -16.92
C ALA A 2 1.92 12.66 -15.52
N ILE A 3 0.78 11.97 -15.40
CA ILE A 3 0.33 11.38 -14.12
C ILE A 3 1.35 10.38 -13.56
N TYR A 4 1.92 9.50 -14.38
CA TYR A 4 2.91 8.52 -13.92
C TYR A 4 4.20 9.19 -13.42
N ILE A 5 4.59 10.32 -14.01
CA ILE A 5 5.74 11.10 -13.53
C ILE A 5 5.43 11.69 -12.14
N ILE A 6 4.22 12.25 -11.95
CA ILE A 6 3.77 12.76 -10.65
C ILE A 6 3.77 11.64 -9.61
N LEU A 7 3.21 10.48 -9.94
CA LEU A 7 3.16 9.33 -9.03
C LEU A 7 4.56 8.78 -8.72
N ALA A 8 5.49 8.80 -9.68
CA ALA A 8 6.88 8.41 -9.44
C ALA A 8 7.59 9.37 -8.48
N ILE A 9 7.39 10.68 -8.64
CA ILE A 9 7.91 11.70 -7.70
C ILE A 9 7.27 11.52 -6.32
N ALA A 10 5.94 11.34 -6.26
CA ALA A 10 5.23 11.08 -5.02
C ALA A 10 5.74 9.80 -4.33
N ALA A 11 6.00 8.72 -5.07
CA ALA A 11 6.57 7.49 -4.54
C ALA A 11 7.96 7.71 -3.93
N LEU A 12 8.80 8.54 -4.56
CA LEU A 12 10.12 8.89 -4.02
C LEU A 12 9.99 9.69 -2.70
N LEU A 13 9.17 10.73 -2.70
CA LEU A 13 8.97 11.59 -1.52
C LEU A 13 8.34 10.81 -0.35
N THR A 14 7.32 10.01 -0.63
CA THR A 14 6.67 9.17 0.40
C THR A 14 7.59 8.08 0.92
N SER A 15 8.50 7.53 0.10
CA SER A 15 9.54 6.61 0.57
C SER A 15 10.49 7.28 1.58
N MET A 16 10.86 8.55 1.37
CA MET A 16 11.65 9.34 2.33
C MET A 16 10.88 9.58 3.63
N ILE A 17 9.61 9.95 3.54
CA ILE A 17 8.72 10.07 4.72
C ILE A 17 8.69 8.75 5.48
N SER A 18 8.59 7.62 4.77
CA SER A 18 8.59 6.31 5.39
C SER A 18 9.91 5.94 6.08
N ALA A 19 11.04 6.43 5.57
CA ALA A 19 12.33 6.23 6.24
C ALA A 19 12.43 7.01 7.56
N ILE A 20 11.78 8.18 7.66
CA ILE A 20 11.83 9.06 8.84
C ILE A 20 10.76 8.67 9.86
N LEU A 21 9.51 8.51 9.42
CA LEU A 21 8.33 8.32 10.27
C LEU A 21 7.85 6.85 10.34
N GLY A 22 8.44 5.94 9.56
CA GLY A 22 8.01 4.54 9.49
C GLY A 22 6.93 4.26 8.44
N MET A 23 5.78 3.70 8.81
CA MET A 23 4.78 3.22 7.82
C MET A 23 3.94 4.32 7.14
N ALA A 24 4.03 5.58 7.57
CA ALA A 24 3.17 6.68 7.11
C ALA A 24 3.25 6.94 5.59
N GLY A 25 4.44 6.80 4.99
CA GLY A 25 4.64 7.06 3.56
C GLY A 25 3.84 6.15 2.65
N GLY A 26 3.74 4.85 2.99
CA GLY A 26 2.98 3.89 2.20
C GLY A 26 1.49 4.24 2.10
N VAL A 27 0.87 4.66 3.21
CA VAL A 27 -0.55 5.03 3.23
C VAL A 27 -0.79 6.31 2.40
N LEU A 28 0.09 7.30 2.54
CA LEU A 28 0.04 8.54 1.75
C LEU A 28 0.13 8.26 0.24
N LEU A 29 1.03 7.35 -0.16
CA LEU A 29 1.16 6.98 -1.57
C LEU A 29 -0.09 6.28 -2.10
N LEU A 30 -0.67 5.35 -1.34
CA LEU A 30 -1.89 4.65 -1.74
C LEU A 30 -3.07 5.62 -1.89
N ALA A 31 -3.26 6.51 -0.92
CA ALA A 31 -4.29 7.55 -0.99
C ALA A 31 -4.09 8.45 -2.23
N THR A 32 -2.84 8.86 -2.49
CA THR A 32 -2.50 9.66 -3.68
C THR A 32 -2.82 8.90 -4.99
N MET A 33 -2.48 7.62 -5.08
CA MET A 33 -2.77 6.81 -6.27
C MET A 33 -4.28 6.71 -6.54
N LEU A 34 -5.09 6.49 -5.49
CA LEU A 34 -6.55 6.42 -5.61
C LEU A 34 -7.21 7.73 -6.09
N CYS A 35 -6.55 8.88 -5.95
CA CYS A 35 -7.04 10.14 -6.53
C CYS A 35 -6.91 10.19 -8.06
N PHE A 36 -6.01 9.41 -8.66
CA PHE A 36 -5.70 9.48 -10.10
C PHE A 36 -5.95 8.19 -10.87
N LEU A 37 -5.97 7.04 -10.18
CA LEU A 37 -6.07 5.71 -10.76
C LEU A 37 -7.21 4.94 -10.10
N SER A 38 -7.73 3.94 -10.82
CA SER A 38 -8.67 2.97 -10.26
C SER A 38 -8.00 2.20 -9.10
N HIS A 39 -8.78 1.60 -8.19
CA HIS A 39 -8.19 0.75 -7.16
C HIS A 39 -7.57 -0.53 -7.75
N ALA A 40 -8.10 -1.02 -8.88
CA ALA A 40 -7.57 -2.17 -9.62
C ALA A 40 -6.14 -1.91 -10.12
N ASP A 41 -5.81 -0.67 -10.47
CA ASP A 41 -4.45 -0.27 -10.84
C ASP A 41 -3.61 0.16 -9.63
N SER A 42 -4.23 0.87 -8.68
CA SER A 42 -3.55 1.46 -7.53
C SER A 42 -2.99 0.41 -6.57
N ILE A 43 -3.79 -0.61 -6.22
CA ILE A 43 -3.40 -1.62 -5.22
C ILE A 43 -2.20 -2.45 -5.70
N PRO A 44 -2.18 -3.02 -6.93
CA PRO A 44 -1.01 -3.77 -7.41
C PRO A 44 0.21 -2.88 -7.61
N THR A 45 0.03 -1.66 -8.14
CA THR A 45 1.13 -0.72 -8.35
C THR A 45 1.75 -0.31 -7.03
N HIS A 46 0.93 -0.01 -6.02
CA HIS A 46 1.38 0.29 -4.67
C HIS A 46 2.16 -0.88 -4.08
N ALA A 47 1.63 -2.11 -4.18
CA ALA A 47 2.31 -3.30 -3.67
C ALA A 47 3.71 -3.48 -4.29
N ALA A 48 3.85 -3.29 -5.60
CA ALA A 48 5.15 -3.35 -6.29
C ALA A 48 6.13 -2.29 -5.76
N VAL A 49 5.66 -1.04 -5.60
CA VAL A 49 6.48 0.05 -5.05
C VAL A 49 6.87 -0.24 -3.60
N GLN A 50 5.97 -0.79 -2.79
CA GLN A 50 6.24 -1.12 -1.39
C GLN A 50 7.23 -2.28 -1.23
N ILE A 51 7.22 -3.26 -2.14
CA ILE A 51 8.24 -4.32 -2.18
C ILE A 51 9.62 -3.70 -2.43
N ALA A 52 9.74 -2.81 -3.41
CA ALA A 52 11.01 -2.13 -3.68
C ALA A 52 11.45 -1.22 -2.52
N SER A 53 10.55 -0.36 -2.03
CA SER A 53 10.85 0.63 -0.99
C SER A 53 11.13 -0.03 0.37
N ASN A 54 10.22 -0.87 0.88
CA ASN A 54 10.41 -1.52 2.18
C ASN A 54 11.38 -2.70 2.12
N GLY A 55 11.47 -3.38 0.97
CA GLY A 55 12.38 -4.52 0.81
C GLY A 55 13.82 -4.13 1.07
N THR A 56 14.28 -2.98 0.55
CA THR A 56 15.64 -2.47 0.85
C THR A 56 15.87 -2.25 2.34
N ARG A 57 14.88 -1.72 3.08
CA ARG A 57 14.94 -1.56 4.54
C ARG A 57 14.98 -2.89 5.27
N VAL A 58 14.12 -3.84 4.87
CA VAL A 58 14.11 -5.18 5.46
C VAL A 58 15.45 -5.85 5.24
N LEU A 59 16.02 -5.81 4.04
CA LEU A 59 17.34 -6.39 3.76
C LEU A 59 18.45 -5.76 4.61
N ALA A 60 18.44 -4.43 4.78
CA ALA A 60 19.42 -3.72 5.60
C ALA A 60 19.34 -4.09 7.09
N PHE A 61 18.13 -4.34 7.62
CA PHE A 61 17.89 -4.55 9.05
C PHE A 61 17.37 -5.95 9.40
N VAL A 62 17.47 -6.93 8.48
CA VAL A 62 16.86 -8.26 8.65
C VAL A 62 17.32 -8.96 9.93
N HIS A 63 18.57 -8.74 10.33
CA HIS A 63 19.17 -9.31 11.54
C HIS A 63 18.65 -8.65 12.83
N ASN A 64 18.06 -7.46 12.73
CA ASN A 64 17.48 -6.72 13.86
C ASN A 64 15.96 -6.93 14.00
N VAL A 65 15.36 -7.78 13.15
CA VAL A 65 13.92 -8.05 13.19
C VAL A 65 13.58 -8.95 14.38
N ASP A 66 12.67 -8.48 15.25
CA ASP A 66 12.04 -9.32 16.26
C ASP A 66 11.12 -10.36 15.60
N ARG A 67 11.52 -11.63 15.68
CA ARG A 67 10.82 -12.74 15.04
C ARG A 67 9.45 -13.04 15.69
N VAL A 68 9.28 -12.76 16.97
CA VAL A 68 8.01 -12.98 17.69
C VAL A 68 7.01 -11.92 17.25
N ALA A 69 7.43 -10.65 17.22
CA ALA A 69 6.60 -9.56 16.73
C ALA A 69 6.23 -9.76 15.25
N TYR A 70 7.21 -10.13 14.42
CA TYR A 70 6.99 -10.48 13.01
C TYR A 70 5.98 -11.62 12.85
N GLY A 71 6.13 -12.72 13.61
CA GLY A 71 5.19 -13.85 13.56
C GLY A 71 3.75 -13.44 13.89
N ARG A 72 3.56 -12.64 14.95
CA ARG A 72 2.23 -12.11 15.33
C ARG A 72 1.66 -11.20 14.25
N PHE A 73 2.50 -10.36 13.64
CA PHE A 73 2.08 -9.49 12.53
C PHE A 73 1.61 -10.32 11.32
N VAL A 74 2.40 -11.31 10.90
CA VAL A 74 2.06 -12.19 9.75
C VAL A 74 0.77 -12.96 10.00
N LEU A 75 0.58 -13.47 11.23
CA LEU A 75 -0.64 -14.17 11.62
C LEU A 75 -1.91 -13.31 11.51
N GLY A 76 -1.82 -12.00 11.71
CA GLY A 76 -2.94 -11.09 11.47
C GLY A 76 -3.03 -10.61 10.01
N ALA A 77 -1.88 -10.30 9.41
CA ALA A 77 -1.78 -9.70 8.09
C ALA A 77 -2.24 -10.64 6.97
N LEU A 78 -1.86 -11.93 7.01
CA LEU A 78 -2.24 -12.87 5.96
C LEU A 78 -3.75 -13.16 5.94
N PRO A 79 -4.40 -13.53 7.06
CA PRO A 79 -5.86 -13.67 7.09
C PRO A 79 -6.57 -12.36 6.77
N GLY A 80 -6.09 -11.22 7.29
CA GLY A 80 -6.64 -9.90 6.98
C GLY A 80 -6.60 -9.57 5.50
N ALA A 81 -5.47 -9.84 4.82
CA ALA A 81 -5.34 -9.68 3.38
C ALA A 81 -6.26 -10.63 2.60
N GLY A 82 -6.41 -11.88 3.06
CA GLY A 82 -7.34 -12.84 2.47
C GLY A 82 -8.81 -12.40 2.59
N ILE A 83 -9.21 -11.90 3.75
CA ILE A 83 -10.55 -11.33 3.96
C ILE A 83 -10.75 -10.08 3.10
N GLY A 84 -9.76 -9.19 3.03
CA GLY A 84 -9.81 -8.01 2.17
C GLY A 84 -9.97 -8.38 0.69
N MET A 85 -9.22 -9.38 0.20
CA MET A 85 -9.36 -9.90 -1.15
C MET A 85 -10.76 -10.49 -1.40
N LEU A 86 -11.29 -11.27 -0.44
CA LEU A 86 -12.64 -11.83 -0.54
C LEU A 86 -13.70 -10.71 -0.57
N LEU A 87 -13.56 -9.67 0.25
CA LEU A 87 -14.46 -8.52 0.25
C LEU A 87 -14.45 -7.78 -1.09
N LEU A 88 -13.26 -7.52 -1.65
CA LEU A 88 -13.13 -6.91 -2.98
C LEU A 88 -13.79 -7.77 -4.06
N TRP A 89 -13.64 -9.09 -3.98
CA TRP A 89 -14.27 -10.02 -4.91
C TRP A 89 -15.81 -10.03 -4.78
N LEU A 90 -16.33 -9.94 -3.56
CA LEU A 90 -17.78 -9.87 -3.28
C LEU A 90 -18.40 -8.53 -3.67
N LEU A 91 -17.64 -7.43 -3.60
CA LEU A 91 -18.08 -6.09 -3.97
C LEU A 91 -18.33 -5.90 -5.47
N GLY A 92 -17.93 -6.86 -6.30
CA GLY A 92 -18.22 -6.84 -7.72
C GLY A 92 -17.15 -6.12 -8.54
N GLN A 93 -17.57 -5.48 -9.63
CA GLN A 93 -16.63 -4.87 -10.57
C GLN A 93 -15.94 -3.64 -9.95
N PRO A 94 -14.70 -3.34 -10.36
CA PRO A 94 -13.94 -2.23 -9.79
C PRO A 94 -14.68 -0.90 -9.79
N GLU A 95 -15.46 -0.62 -10.84
CA GLU A 95 -16.22 0.61 -11.01
C GLU A 95 -17.31 0.79 -9.92
N GLU A 96 -17.91 -0.29 -9.44
CA GLU A 96 -18.94 -0.28 -8.40
C GLU A 96 -18.34 -0.16 -6.99
N SER A 97 -17.17 -0.77 -6.76
CA SER A 97 -16.52 -0.82 -5.45
C SER A 97 -15.64 0.40 -5.15
N GLU A 98 -15.29 1.19 -6.16
CA GLU A 98 -14.35 2.31 -6.08
C GLU A 98 -14.76 3.42 -5.09
N PRO A 99 -16.03 3.89 -5.05
CA PRO A 99 -16.44 4.95 -4.11
C PRO A 99 -16.30 4.54 -2.64
N TYR A 100 -16.58 3.26 -2.34
CA TYR A 100 -16.49 2.72 -0.98
C TYR A 100 -15.04 2.65 -0.50
N LEU A 101 -14.12 2.19 -1.38
CA LEU A 101 -12.70 2.10 -1.07
C LEU A 101 -12.07 3.47 -0.86
N LYS A 102 -12.39 4.42 -1.73
CA LYS A 102 -11.95 5.82 -1.60
C LYS A 102 -12.38 6.43 -0.27
N THR A 103 -13.63 6.21 0.13
CA THR A 103 -14.18 6.67 1.41
C THR A 103 -13.43 6.07 2.61
N ILE A 104 -13.12 4.77 2.61
CA ILE A 104 -12.39 4.11 3.71
C ILE A 104 -10.98 4.68 3.85
N VAL A 105 -10.33 5.03 2.74
CA VAL A 105 -8.96 5.57 2.71
C VAL A 105 -8.95 7.09 2.91
N GLY A 106 -10.10 7.75 2.90
CA GLY A 106 -10.21 9.22 2.99
C GLY A 106 -9.73 9.94 1.73
N ALA A 107 -9.66 9.24 0.60
CA ALA A 107 -9.47 9.84 -0.71
C ALA A 107 -10.85 10.27 -1.22
N PHE A 108 -11.05 11.55 -1.49
CA PHE A 108 -12.30 12.10 -2.06
C PHE A 108 -12.06 12.55 -3.49
#